data_AF-A0A9D1INS1-F1
#
_entry.id   AF-A0A9D1INS1-F1
#
_cell.length_a   1.000
_cell.length_b   1.000
_cell.length_c   1.000
_cell.angle_alpha   90.00
_cell.angle_beta   90.00
_cell.angle_gamma   90.00
#
_symmetry.space_group_name_H-M   'P 1'
#
loop_
_entity.id
_entity.type
_entity.pdbx_description
1 polymer ?
#
loop_
_entity_poly.entity_id
_entity_poly.type
_entity_poly.pdbx_seq_one_letter_code
_entity_poly.pdbx_strand_id
1 'polypeptide(L)'
;MQKLKEQLTVFATGAAGYPVIELIWRQSTHWSMALAGGTCLLLLYNLYGKFTKLSLGMKCVLGSGVITAVEFVAGLLVNCWQDWNVWDYSCFKFHFMGQICLVYSVLWGLLCLPMSGLCKIMRKRLHGEPTKLLKSKKALG
;
A
#
# COMPACT_ATOMS: atom_id res chain seq x y z
N MET A 1 13.35 -18.01 -4.79
CA MET A 1 11.98 -18.06 -5.35
C MET A 1 10.87 -17.76 -4.34
N GLN A 2 10.91 -18.23 -3.08
CA GLN A 2 9.83 -17.98 -2.11
C GLN A 2 9.55 -16.49 -1.84
N LYS A 3 10.60 -15.67 -1.66
CA LYS A 3 10.46 -14.22 -1.44
C LYS A 3 9.81 -13.49 -2.61
N LEU A 4 10.12 -13.90 -3.84
CA LEU A 4 9.50 -13.32 -5.04
C LEU A 4 8.00 -13.68 -5.11
N LYS A 5 7.64 -14.94 -4.81
CA LYS A 5 6.24 -15.37 -4.72
C LYS A 5 5.47 -14.58 -3.67
N GLU A 6 6.06 -14.35 -2.51
CA GLU A 6 5.48 -13.53 -1.44
C GLU A 6 5.21 -12.10 -1.89
N GLN A 7 6.19 -11.45 -2.52
CA GLN A 7 6.05 -10.09 -3.06
C GLN A 7 4.98 -10.01 -4.15
N LEU A 8 4.91 -11.01 -5.03
CA LEU A 8 3.86 -11.13 -6.05
C LEU A 8 2.47 -11.31 -5.43
N THR A 9 2.33 -12.13 -4.39
CA THR A 9 1.04 -12.29 -3.69
C THR A 9 0.60 -11.00 -3.01
N VAL A 10 1.52 -10.28 -2.37
CA VAL A 10 1.24 -8.97 -1.76
C VAL A 10 0.84 -7.96 -2.83
N PHE A 11 1.59 -7.88 -3.92
CA PHE A 11 1.29 -7.00 -5.04
C PHE A 11 -0.09 -7.30 -5.64
N ALA A 12 -0.38 -8.57 -5.94
CA ALA A 12 -1.66 -8.98 -6.50
C ALA A 12 -2.85 -8.65 -5.57
N THR A 13 -2.65 -8.81 -4.26
CA THR A 13 -3.68 -8.44 -3.27
C THR A 13 -3.96 -6.94 -3.29
N GLY A 14 -2.92 -6.11 -3.38
CA GLY A 14 -3.06 -4.65 -3.46
C GLY A 14 -3.65 -4.20 -4.78
N ALA A 15 -3.23 -4.83 -5.88
CA ALA A 15 -3.71 -4.54 -7.23
C ALA A 15 -5.18 -4.93 -7.44
N ALA A 16 -5.66 -5.96 -6.74
CA ALA A 16 -7.08 -6.30 -6.73
C ALA A 16 -7.88 -5.45 -5.73
N GLY A 17 -7.31 -5.14 -4.57
CA GLY A 17 -8.01 -4.42 -3.50
C GLY A 17 -8.26 -2.94 -3.81
N TYR A 18 -7.29 -2.25 -4.43
CA TYR A 18 -7.41 -0.82 -4.72
C TYR A 18 -8.55 -0.49 -5.71
N PRO A 19 -8.68 -1.18 -6.87
CA PRO A 19 -9.80 -0.98 -7.78
C PRO A 19 -11.16 -1.24 -7.14
N VAL A 20 -11.26 -2.19 -6.19
CA VAL A 20 -12.53 -2.45 -5.49
C VAL A 20 -12.92 -1.28 -4.61
N ILE A 21 -11.99 -0.71 -3.84
CA ILE A 21 -12.24 0.48 -3.02
C ILE A 21 -12.61 1.67 -3.92
N GLU A 22 -11.92 1.81 -5.04
CA GLU A 22 -12.13 2.90 -5.99
C GLU A 22 -13.46 2.78 -6.75
N LEU A 23 -13.88 1.57 -7.13
CA LEU A 23 -15.20 1.31 -7.70
C LEU A 23 -16.32 1.70 -6.73
N ILE A 24 -16.17 1.39 -5.44
CA ILE A 24 -17.13 1.79 -4.41
C ILE A 24 -17.22 3.31 -4.31
N TRP A 25 -16.11 4.04 -4.46
CA TRP A 25 -16.06 5.49 -4.25
C TRP A 25 -16.39 6.31 -5.50
N ARG A 26 -15.82 5.97 -6.66
CA ARG A 26 -15.77 6.82 -7.88
C ARG A 26 -16.32 6.13 -9.13
N GLN A 27 -16.72 4.84 -9.04
CA GLN A 27 -17.37 4.04 -10.10
C GLN A 27 -16.61 3.92 -11.44
N SER A 28 -15.37 4.42 -11.50
CA SER A 28 -14.46 4.32 -12.64
C SER A 28 -13.07 3.97 -12.14
N THR A 29 -12.37 3.07 -12.82
CA THR A 29 -11.01 2.66 -12.45
C THR A 29 -10.19 2.46 -13.73
N HIS A 30 -8.93 2.87 -13.68
CA HIS A 30 -7.96 2.62 -14.74
C HIS A 30 -7.00 1.52 -14.32
N TRP A 31 -6.55 0.72 -15.30
CA TRP A 31 -5.54 -0.31 -15.08
C TRP A 31 -4.24 0.20 -14.44
N SER A 32 -3.87 1.48 -14.66
CA SER A 32 -2.76 2.15 -13.98
C SER A 32 -2.97 2.29 -12.46
N MET A 33 -4.21 2.48 -12.01
CA MET A 33 -4.59 2.58 -10.60
C MET A 33 -4.45 1.23 -9.88
N ALA A 34 -4.76 0.13 -10.56
CA ALA A 34 -4.49 -1.21 -10.04
C ALA A 34 -2.98 -1.43 -9.81
N LEU A 35 -2.13 -0.99 -10.75
CA LEU A 35 -0.68 -1.08 -10.60
C LEU A 35 -0.17 -0.21 -9.45
N ALA A 36 -0.70 1.01 -9.30
CA ALA A 36 -0.39 1.89 -8.19
C ALA A 36 -0.78 1.27 -6.83
N GLY A 37 -1.99 0.72 -6.72
CA GLY A 37 -2.47 0.04 -5.52
C GLY A 37 -1.61 -1.17 -5.11
N GLY A 38 -1.22 -2.00 -6.08
CA GLY A 38 -0.28 -3.11 -5.85
C GLY A 38 1.10 -2.63 -5.39
N THR A 39 1.59 -1.55 -5.97
CA THR A 39 2.89 -0.95 -5.63
C THR A 39 2.87 -0.35 -4.23
N CYS A 40 1.82 0.41 -3.88
CA CYS A 40 1.58 0.94 -2.54
C CYS A 40 1.57 -0.17 -1.49
N LEU A 41 0.79 -1.24 -1.70
CA LEU A 41 0.72 -2.32 -0.72
C LEU A 41 2.06 -3.05 -0.55
N LEU A 42 2.79 -3.26 -1.64
CA LEU A 42 4.11 -3.89 -1.59
C LEU A 42 5.12 -3.04 -0.82
N LEU A 43 5.15 -1.72 -1.05
CA LEU A 43 6.01 -0.79 -0.33
C LEU A 43 5.66 -0.74 1.16
N LEU A 44 4.38 -0.64 1.49
CA LEU A 44 3.89 -0.69 2.88
C LEU A 44 4.25 -2.00 3.57
N TYR A 45 4.09 -3.12 2.89
CA TYR A 45 4.43 -4.44 3.43
C TYR A 45 5.92 -4.55 3.79
N ASN A 46 6.79 -4.05 2.92
CA ASN A 46 8.24 -4.01 3.15
C ASN A 46 8.60 -3.04 4.29
N LEU A 47 8.00 -1.85 4.29
CA LEU A 47 8.22 -0.82 5.31
C LEU A 47 7.81 -1.34 6.70
N TYR A 48 6.61 -1.90 6.83
CA TYR A 48 6.10 -2.43 8.10
C TYR A 48 6.88 -3.67 8.57
N GLY A 49 7.44 -4.44 7.62
CA GLY A 49 8.35 -5.55 7.91
C GLY A 49 9.71 -5.12 8.43
N LYS A 50 10.27 -4.04 7.86
CA LYS A 50 11.56 -3.49 8.29
C LYS A 50 11.44 -2.75 9.63
N PHE A 51 10.31 -2.08 9.85
CA PHE A 51 10.06 -1.24 11.02
C PHE A 51 8.92 -1.78 11.91
N THR A 52 9.07 -3.03 12.36
CA THR A 52 8.06 -3.69 13.21
C THR A 52 7.84 -3.00 14.54
N LYS A 53 8.89 -2.40 15.13
CA LYS A 53 8.88 -1.71 16.43
C LYS A 53 8.23 -0.32 16.43
N LEU A 54 7.92 0.26 15.26
CA LEU A 54 7.28 1.57 15.22
C LEU A 54 5.85 1.52 15.77
N SER A 55 5.46 2.60 16.44
CA SER A 55 4.09 2.84 16.90
C SER A 55 3.13 2.87 15.72
N LEU A 56 1.87 2.52 15.98
CA LEU A 56 0.85 2.38 14.94
C LEU A 56 0.59 3.71 14.21
N GLY A 57 0.61 4.83 14.96
CA GLY A 57 0.51 6.17 14.38
C GLY A 57 1.66 6.50 13.43
N MET A 58 2.91 6.18 13.81
CA MET A 58 4.07 6.47 12.96
C MET A 58 4.10 5.61 11.69
N LYS A 59 3.59 4.38 11.76
CA LYS A 59 3.35 3.54 10.58
C LYS A 59 2.33 4.17 9.63
N CYS A 60 1.26 4.76 10.16
CA CYS A 60 0.24 5.44 9.34
C CYS A 60 0.77 6.72 8.71
N VAL A 61 1.56 7.51 9.43
CA VAL A 61 2.21 8.72 8.88
C VAL A 61 3.17 8.36 7.75
N LEU A 62 4.05 7.39 7.98
CA LEU A 62 4.97 6.94 6.94
C LEU A 62 4.24 6.29 5.76
N GLY A 63 3.18 5.51 6.04
CA GLY A 63 2.38 4.86 5.02
C GLY A 63 1.62 5.83 4.14
N SER A 64 0.99 6.85 4.75
CA SER A 64 0.37 7.98 4.05
C SER A 64 1.38 8.68 3.15
N GLY A 65 2.57 9.00 3.67
CA GLY A 65 3.64 9.63 2.88
C GLY A 65 4.08 8.79 1.68
N VAL A 66 4.19 7.47 1.85
CA VAL A 66 4.52 6.55 0.73
C VAL A 66 3.40 6.53 -0.31
N ILE A 67 2.14 6.40 0.11
CA ILE A 67 1.00 6.39 -0.83
C ILE A 67 0.95 7.72 -1.60
N THR A 68 1.04 8.86 -0.91
CA THR A 68 1.03 10.18 -1.54
C THR A 68 2.22 10.37 -2.49
N ALA A 69 3.41 9.86 -2.16
CA ALA A 69 4.55 9.90 -3.08
C ALA A 69 4.32 9.05 -4.33
N VAL A 70 3.76 7.84 -4.18
CA VAL A 70 3.42 6.98 -5.32
C VAL A 70 2.33 7.63 -6.18
N GLU A 71 1.29 8.19 -5.60
CA GLU A 71 0.24 8.94 -6.31
C GLU A 71 0.82 10.13 -7.06
N PHE A 72 1.73 10.90 -6.44
CA PHE A 72 2.37 12.02 -7.11
C PHE A 72 3.21 11.57 -8.31
N VAL A 73 4.04 10.55 -8.15
CA VAL A 73 4.88 10.02 -9.24
C VAL A 73 4.03 9.40 -10.35
N ALA A 74 3.02 8.63 -10.00
CA ALA A 74 2.11 8.02 -10.97
C ALA A 74 1.25 9.08 -11.67
N GLY A 75 0.80 10.11 -10.95
CA GLY A 75 0.13 11.28 -11.52
C GLY A 75 1.02 12.02 -12.51
N LEU A 76 2.28 12.30 -12.16
CA LEU A 76 3.24 12.90 -13.08
C LEU A 76 3.47 12.02 -14.32
N LEU A 77 3.64 10.71 -14.16
CA LEU A 77 3.86 9.80 -15.29
C LEU A 77 2.63 9.68 -16.20
N VAL A 78 1.44 9.56 -15.63
CA VAL A 78 0.22 9.30 -16.39
C VAL A 78 -0.38 10.60 -16.95
N ASN A 79 -0.34 11.69 -16.20
CA ASN A 79 -0.93 12.95 -16.62
C ASN A 79 0.05 13.82 -17.41
N CYS A 80 1.31 13.96 -16.99
CA CYS A 80 2.25 14.78 -17.78
C CYS A 80 2.76 14.07 -19.04
N TRP A 81 2.74 12.73 -19.07
CA TRP A 81 3.28 11.98 -20.22
C TRP A 81 2.20 11.43 -21.15
N GLN A 82 1.03 11.08 -20.61
CA GLN A 82 -0.04 10.43 -21.37
C GLN A 82 -1.30 11.30 -21.50
N ASP A 83 -1.41 12.40 -20.76
CA ASP A 83 -2.56 13.34 -20.72
C ASP A 83 -3.91 12.69 -20.31
N TRP A 84 -3.85 11.58 -19.59
CA TRP A 84 -5.04 10.79 -19.25
C TRP A 84 -5.90 11.38 -18.11
N ASN A 85 -5.49 12.50 -17.50
CA ASN A 85 -6.19 13.21 -16.43
C ASN A 85 -6.69 12.29 -15.29
N VAL A 86 -5.90 11.27 -14.97
CA VAL A 86 -6.16 10.28 -13.91
C VAL A 86 -5.85 10.92 -12.56
N TRP A 87 -6.78 10.85 -11.60
CA TRP A 87 -6.68 11.57 -10.31
C TRP A 87 -6.63 13.09 -10.42
N ASP A 88 -7.47 13.69 -11.26
CA ASP A 88 -7.66 15.13 -11.21
C ASP A 88 -8.27 15.56 -9.85
N TYR A 89 -7.44 16.23 -9.05
CA TYR A 89 -7.80 16.84 -7.77
C TYR A 89 -7.87 18.37 -7.84
N SER A 90 -7.84 18.97 -9.04
CA SER A 90 -7.83 20.43 -9.24
C SER A 90 -9.04 21.14 -8.61
N CYS A 91 -10.16 20.44 -8.47
CA CYS A 91 -11.37 20.94 -7.82
C CYS A 91 -11.34 20.88 -6.27
N PHE A 92 -10.34 20.26 -5.65
CA PHE A 92 -10.25 20.08 -4.20
C PHE A 92 -9.31 21.11 -3.55
N LYS A 93 -9.64 21.55 -2.32
CA LYS A 93 -8.80 22.46 -1.54
C LYS A 93 -7.51 21.76 -1.10
N PHE A 94 -6.39 22.50 -1.07
CA PHE A 94 -5.06 21.98 -0.74
C PHE A 94 -4.55 20.89 -1.71
N HIS A 95 -4.88 21.00 -2.99
CA HIS A 95 -4.24 20.21 -4.03
C HIS A 95 -2.85 20.76 -4.35
N PHE A 96 -1.94 19.88 -4.77
CA PHE A 96 -0.64 20.25 -5.33
C PHE A 96 -0.58 19.75 -6.76
N MET A 97 -0.44 20.69 -7.71
CA MET A 97 -0.44 20.46 -9.17
C MET A 97 -1.68 19.71 -9.72
N GLY A 98 -2.77 19.65 -8.95
CA GLY A 98 -3.94 18.83 -9.31
C GLY A 98 -3.69 17.31 -9.24
N GLN A 99 -2.48 16.88 -8.86
CA GLN A 99 -2.03 15.48 -8.87
C GLN A 99 -2.17 14.80 -7.51
N ILE A 100 -1.98 15.55 -6.43
CA ILE A 100 -2.19 15.08 -5.06
C ILE A 100 -3.03 16.09 -4.30
N CYS A 101 -3.73 15.63 -3.27
CA CYS A 101 -4.50 16.49 -2.36
C CYS A 101 -4.22 16.09 -0.92
N LEU A 102 -3.97 17.09 -0.07
CA LEU A 102 -3.71 16.87 1.36
C LEU A 102 -4.87 16.11 2.04
N VAL A 103 -6.11 16.35 1.62
CA VAL A 103 -7.30 15.66 2.15
C VAL A 103 -7.21 14.16 1.86
N TYR A 104 -6.79 13.78 0.65
CA TYR A 104 -6.59 12.38 0.29
C TYR A 104 -5.39 11.78 1.02
N SER A 105 -4.29 12.51 1.18
CA SER A 105 -3.16 12.07 2.03
C SER A 105 -3.59 11.71 3.45
N VAL A 106 -4.48 12.50 4.07
CA VAL A 106 -5.04 12.19 5.39
C VAL A 106 -5.94 10.96 5.36
N LEU A 107 -6.81 10.83 4.35
CA LEU A 107 -7.64 9.63 4.15
C LEU A 107 -6.80 8.37 3.99
N TRP A 108 -5.70 8.43 3.24
CA TRP A 108 -4.73 7.33 3.11
C TRP A 108 -4.07 6.98 4.43
N GLY A 109 -3.79 7.99 5.28
CA GLY A 109 -3.31 7.78 6.64
C GLY A 109 -4.32 7.01 7.51
N LEU A 110 -5.61 7.30 7.39
CA LEU A 110 -6.66 6.52 8.06
C LEU A 110 -6.77 5.11 7.49
N LEU A 111 -6.68 4.95 6.17
CA LEU A 111 -6.71 3.65 5.50
C LEU A 111 -5.49 2.78 5.84
N CYS A 112 -4.37 3.40 6.21
CA CYS A 112 -3.20 2.68 6.71
C CYS A 112 -3.47 1.90 8.01
N LEU A 113 -4.48 2.27 8.81
CA LEU A 113 -4.88 1.53 10.02
C LEU A 113 -5.32 0.09 9.69
N PRO A 114 -6.40 -0.16 8.92
CA PRO A 114 -6.77 -1.51 8.52
C PRO A 114 -5.72 -2.17 7.64
N MET A 115 -5.00 -1.40 6.81
CA MET A 115 -3.93 -1.93 5.96
C MET A 115 -2.77 -2.51 6.79
N SER A 116 -2.43 -1.87 7.91
CA SER A 116 -1.42 -2.39 8.83
C SER A 116 -1.82 -3.74 9.44
N GLY A 117 -3.12 -3.92 9.73
CA GLY A 117 -3.70 -5.19 10.16
C GLY A 117 -3.64 -6.24 9.07
N LEU A 118 -4.04 -5.89 7.84
CA LEU A 118 -3.95 -6.75 6.68
C LEU A 118 -2.51 -7.22 6.42
N CYS A 119 -1.54 -6.29 6.39
CA CYS A 119 -0.12 -6.61 6.25
C CYS A 119 0.39 -7.57 7.33
N LYS A 120 -0.06 -7.43 8.59
CA LYS A 120 0.27 -8.37 9.67
C LYS A 120 -0.32 -9.75 9.42
N ILE A 121 -1.59 -9.84 9.00
CA ILE A 121 -2.26 -11.10 8.69
C ILE A 121 -1.58 -11.80 7.52
N MET A 122 -1.32 -11.06 6.44
CA MET A 122 -0.62 -11.56 5.26
C MET A 122 0.77 -12.07 5.64
N ARG A 123 1.53 -11.30 6.42
CA ARG A 123 2.84 -11.73 6.93
C ARG A 123 2.73 -13.00 7.76
N LYS A 124 1.74 -13.11 8.66
CA LYS A 124 1.51 -14.31 9.47
C LYS A 124 1.16 -15.54 8.61
N ARG A 125 0.38 -15.36 7.54
CA ARG A 125 -0.01 -16.43 6.61
C ARG A 125 1.13 -16.83 5.66
N LEU A 126 1.87 -15.86 5.14
CA LEU A 126 2.95 -16.06 4.17
C LEU A 126 4.24 -16.56 4.84
N HIS A 127 4.54 -16.09 6.06
CA HIS A 127 5.66 -16.58 6.87
C HIS A 127 5.28 -17.75 7.80
N GLY A 128 4.01 -18.19 7.81
CA GLY A 128 3.45 -19.29 8.59
C GLY A 128 4.27 -19.76 9.79
N GLU A 129 4.02 -19.20 10.98
CA GLU A 129 4.66 -19.52 12.27
C GLU A 129 6.22 -19.52 12.22
N PRO A 130 6.92 -18.72 13.04
CA PRO A 130 8.31 -19.04 13.35
C PRO A 130 8.34 -20.35 14.14
N THR A 131 8.36 -21.47 13.41
CA THR A 131 9.20 -22.61 13.69
C THR A 131 8.95 -23.23 15.07
N LYS A 132 7.82 -23.94 15.22
CA LYS A 132 7.72 -25.02 16.23
C LYS A 132 8.90 -26.01 16.13
N LEU A 133 9.52 -26.13 14.95
CA LEU A 133 10.72 -26.93 14.70
C LEU A 133 12.01 -26.37 15.36
N LEU A 134 12.11 -25.05 15.64
CA LEU A 134 13.27 -24.46 16.33
C LEU A 134 13.10 -24.51 17.85
N LYS A 135 11.85 -24.46 18.35
CA LYS A 135 11.57 -24.75 19.77
C LYS A 135 11.78 -26.22 20.12
N SER A 136 11.47 -27.15 19.21
CA SER A 136 11.75 -28.58 19.43
C SER A 136 13.24 -28.89 19.42
N LYS A 137 14.04 -28.34 18.49
CA LYS A 137 15.50 -28.54 18.49
C LYS A 137 16.22 -27.92 19.69
N LYS A 138 15.69 -26.84 20.28
CA LYS A 138 16.27 -26.19 21.47
C LYS A 138 15.79 -26.79 22.80
N ALA A 139 14.86 -27.74 22.76
CA ALA A 139 14.39 -28.50 23.92
C ALA A 139 14.99 -29.93 23.97
N LEU A 140 15.78 -30.31 22.96
CA LEU A 140 16.37 -31.63 22.78
C LEU A 140 17.92 -31.60 22.70
N GLY A 141 18.53 -30.44 22.97
CA GLY A 141 19.98 -30.26 23.11
C GLY A 141 20.24 -29.27 24.24
#